data_AF-A0A672HM33-F1
#
_entry.id   AF-A0A672HM33-F1
#
_cell.length_a   1.000
_cell.length_b   1.000
_cell.length_c   1.000
_cell.angle_alpha   90.00
_cell.angle_beta   90.00
_cell.angle_gamma   90.00
#
_symmetry.space_group_name_H-M   'P 1'
#
loop_
_entity.id
_entity.type
_entity.pdbx_description
1 polymer ?
#
loop_
_entity_poly.entity_id
_entity_poly.type
_entity_poly.pdbx_seq_one_letter_code
_entity_poly.pdbx_strand_id
1 'polypeptide(L)'
;CSSSSSSGVRCCWSTLARDPRLQGGYNAMGFSQGGQFLRAVAQRCPSPPMKTLISVGGQHQGVYGLPRCPGENSTLCDMIRKLLNSGAYSDLVQKHLVQAQYWHDPLNDDLYRKHSLFLADINQERVVNETYKKNLQLLQRFVLVKFLRDSVVDPVDSEWFGFLKTGQAKETETLQESALYKEDRLGLAAMDAAGKLVFLSCDGDHLQFTREWFKEKLLPFLQ
;
A
#
# COMPACT_ATOMS: atom_id res chain seq x y z
N CYS A 1 17.32 -1.18 -13.53
CA CYS A 1 16.61 -1.31 -12.23
C CYS A 1 16.05 -2.73 -12.16
N SER A 2 16.24 -3.47 -11.05
CA SER A 2 15.80 -4.88 -10.95
C SER A 2 14.28 -5.02 -10.78
N SER A 3 13.75 -6.22 -10.99
CA SER A 3 12.33 -6.59 -10.97
C SER A 3 11.66 -6.62 -9.57
N SER A 4 12.37 -6.27 -8.50
CA SER A 4 11.82 -6.28 -7.12
C SER A 4 11.37 -4.87 -6.67
N SER A 5 10.28 -4.75 -5.91
CA SER A 5 9.73 -3.47 -5.42
C SER A 5 10.74 -2.67 -4.60
N SER A 6 11.57 -3.32 -3.79
CA SER A 6 12.64 -2.64 -3.03
C SER A 6 13.72 -2.01 -3.92
N SER A 7 13.98 -2.58 -5.09
CA SER A 7 14.84 -1.95 -6.11
C SER A 7 14.13 -0.83 -6.86
N GLY A 8 12.82 -0.96 -7.09
CA GLY A 8 11.97 0.09 -7.65
C GLY A 8 11.99 1.36 -6.78
N VAL A 9 11.85 1.22 -5.46
CA VAL A 9 11.89 2.35 -4.51
C VAL A 9 13.25 3.08 -4.56
N ARG A 10 14.37 2.35 -4.55
CA ARG A 10 15.71 2.95 -4.66
C ARG A 10 15.93 3.67 -5.98
N CYS A 11 15.49 3.07 -7.08
CA CYS A 11 15.56 3.64 -8.42
C CYS A 11 14.75 4.95 -8.49
N CYS A 12 13.51 4.94 -7.99
CA CYS A 12 12.65 6.12 -7.90
C CYS A 12 13.32 7.24 -7.10
N TRP A 13 13.84 6.95 -5.90
CA TRP A 13 14.54 7.93 -5.09
C TRP A 13 15.73 8.56 -5.80
N SER A 14 16.55 7.76 -6.50
CA SER A 14 17.73 8.28 -7.20
C SER A 14 17.38 9.30 -8.28
N THR A 15 16.21 9.16 -8.92
CA THR A 15 15.68 10.13 -9.89
C THR A 15 15.19 11.39 -9.17
N LEU A 16 14.42 11.23 -8.09
CA LEU A 16 13.88 12.35 -7.31
C LEU A 16 14.99 13.22 -6.72
N ALA A 17 16.04 12.60 -6.18
CA ALA A 17 17.17 13.28 -5.57
C ALA A 17 17.99 14.13 -6.56
N ARG A 18 17.96 13.77 -7.85
CA ARG A 18 18.70 14.48 -8.91
C ARG A 18 17.90 15.61 -9.57
N ASP A 19 16.59 15.70 -9.33
CA ASP A 19 15.77 16.75 -9.91
C ASP A 19 15.81 18.01 -9.02
N PRO A 20 16.41 19.12 -9.48
CA PRO A 20 16.50 20.35 -8.70
C PRO A 20 15.12 20.97 -8.41
N ARG A 21 14.10 20.67 -9.23
CA ARG A 21 12.74 21.21 -9.05
C ARG A 21 12.01 20.59 -7.86
N LEU A 22 12.46 19.43 -7.39
CA LEU A 22 11.82 18.68 -6.31
C LEU A 22 12.46 18.95 -4.94
N GLN A 23 13.59 19.67 -4.88
CA GLN A 23 14.35 19.89 -3.64
C GLN A 23 13.58 20.73 -2.61
N GLY A 24 12.69 21.62 -3.05
CA GLY A 24 11.76 22.38 -2.20
C GLY A 24 10.57 21.55 -1.67
N GLY A 25 10.57 20.25 -1.96
CA GLY A 25 9.54 19.29 -1.63
C GLY A 25 8.44 19.17 -2.69
N TYR A 26 7.82 18.00 -2.73
CA TYR A 26 6.92 17.59 -3.80
C TYR A 26 5.67 16.87 -3.28
N ASN A 27 4.59 16.92 -4.05
CA ASN A 27 3.42 16.07 -3.84
C ASN A 27 3.56 14.80 -4.66
N ALA A 28 3.02 13.69 -4.17
CA ALA A 28 3.08 12.39 -4.81
C ALA A 28 1.68 11.79 -4.93
N MET A 29 1.37 11.21 -6.08
CA MET A 29 0.11 10.51 -6.33
C MET A 29 0.40 9.13 -6.91
N GLY A 30 -0.04 8.09 -6.21
CA GLY A 30 0.12 6.70 -6.60
C GLY A 30 -1.21 6.07 -6.95
N PHE A 31 -1.26 5.35 -8.06
CA PHE A 31 -2.44 4.62 -8.50
C PHE A 31 -2.24 3.13 -8.27
N SER A 32 -3.25 2.46 -7.70
CA SER A 32 -3.20 1.04 -7.35
C SER A 32 -1.92 0.72 -6.55
N GLN A 33 -1.14 -0.28 -6.97
CA GLN A 33 0.12 -0.65 -6.30
C GLN A 33 1.13 0.51 -6.14
N GLY A 34 1.02 1.56 -6.96
CA GLY A 34 1.83 2.77 -6.84
C GLY A 34 1.64 3.51 -5.52
N GLY A 35 0.48 3.36 -4.85
CA GLY A 35 0.19 3.94 -3.55
C GLY A 35 1.15 3.44 -2.46
N GLN A 36 1.22 2.12 -2.24
CA GLN A 36 2.16 1.55 -1.27
C GLN A 36 3.63 1.70 -1.67
N PHE A 37 3.93 1.81 -2.97
CA PHE A 37 5.30 2.09 -3.43
C PHE A 37 5.75 3.51 -3.08
N LEU A 38 4.90 4.51 -3.29
CA LEU A 38 5.23 5.88 -2.89
C LEU A 38 5.23 6.05 -1.37
N ARG A 39 4.38 5.33 -0.64
CA ARG A 39 4.50 5.23 0.82
C ARG A 39 5.85 4.68 1.24
N ALA A 40 6.34 3.63 0.58
CA ALA A 40 7.67 3.08 0.84
C ALA A 40 8.79 4.10 0.53
N VAL A 41 8.65 4.93 -0.51
CA VAL A 41 9.56 6.05 -0.78
C VAL A 41 9.53 7.05 0.39
N ALA A 42 8.35 7.45 0.86
CA ALA A 42 8.22 8.38 1.99
C ALA A 42 8.90 7.83 3.26
N GLN A 43 8.71 6.54 3.58
CA GLN A 43 9.33 5.90 4.75
C GLN A 43 10.84 5.75 4.62
N ARG A 44 11.35 5.35 3.45
CA ARG A 44 12.77 4.98 3.24
C ARG A 44 13.65 6.15 2.85
N CYS A 45 13.08 7.18 2.23
CA CYS A 45 13.82 8.21 1.53
C CYS A 45 13.21 9.61 1.77
N PRO A 46 13.48 10.25 2.93
CA PRO A 46 12.82 11.50 3.32
C PRO A 46 13.32 12.75 2.60
N SER A 47 14.32 12.63 1.72
CA SER A 47 14.92 13.76 0.99
C SER A 47 15.02 13.44 -0.51
N PRO A 48 14.48 14.27 -1.42
CA PRO A 48 13.70 15.49 -1.14
C PRO A 48 12.40 15.20 -0.37
N PRO A 49 11.83 16.19 0.36
CA PRO A 49 10.70 15.93 1.24
C PRO A 49 9.39 15.77 0.47
N MET A 50 8.72 14.63 0.65
CA MET A 50 7.34 14.45 0.21
C MET A 50 6.40 15.23 1.14
N LYS A 51 5.57 16.12 0.59
CA LYS A 51 4.61 16.94 1.34
C LYS A 51 3.28 16.22 1.50
N THR A 52 2.63 15.90 0.39
CA THR A 52 1.36 15.18 0.36
C THR A 52 1.50 13.88 -0.41
N LEU A 53 0.98 12.80 0.16
CA LEU A 53 0.81 11.52 -0.52
C LEU A 53 -0.67 11.27 -0.78
N ILE A 54 -1.04 11.08 -2.05
CA ILE A 54 -2.37 10.65 -2.48
C ILE A 54 -2.27 9.21 -2.98
N SER A 55 -2.91 8.29 -2.27
CA SER A 55 -3.04 6.89 -2.66
C SER A 55 -4.42 6.67 -3.28
N VAL A 56 -4.45 6.38 -4.58
CA VAL A 56 -5.68 6.14 -5.33
C VAL A 56 -5.88 4.65 -5.51
N GLY A 57 -6.69 4.03 -4.63
CA GLY A 57 -6.94 2.59 -4.61
C GLY A 57 -5.72 1.73 -4.25
N GLY A 58 -4.81 2.24 -3.41
CA GLY A 58 -3.56 1.55 -3.06
C GLY A 58 -3.71 0.54 -1.93
N GLN A 59 -3.08 -0.64 -2.06
CA GLN A 59 -3.30 -1.77 -1.15
C GLN A 59 -2.30 -1.75 0.01
N HIS A 60 -2.58 -0.94 1.02
CA HIS A 60 -1.61 -0.66 2.08
C HIS A 60 -1.42 -1.79 3.09
N GLN A 61 -2.38 -2.73 3.18
CA GLN A 61 -2.24 -4.00 3.90
C GLN A 61 -2.03 -5.20 2.97
N GLY A 62 -1.76 -4.94 1.68
CA GLY A 62 -1.60 -6.01 0.68
C GLY A 62 -2.92 -6.55 0.18
N VAL A 63 -2.87 -7.73 -0.44
CA VAL A 63 -4.03 -8.45 -0.97
C VAL A 63 -3.97 -9.93 -0.60
N TYR A 64 -5.15 -10.54 -0.49
CA TYR A 64 -5.35 -11.98 -0.31
C TYR A 64 -6.33 -12.58 -1.32
N GLY A 65 -6.57 -11.86 -2.43
CA GLY A 65 -7.37 -12.37 -3.55
C GLY A 65 -6.78 -11.92 -4.89
N LEU A 66 -7.27 -12.52 -5.96
CA LEU A 66 -6.86 -12.18 -7.32
C LEU A 66 -7.98 -11.41 -8.02
N PRO A 67 -7.65 -10.31 -8.75
CA PRO A 67 -8.62 -9.52 -9.48
C PRO A 67 -9.46 -10.41 -10.41
N ARG A 68 -10.79 -10.33 -10.30
CA ARG A 68 -11.73 -11.01 -11.20
C ARG A 68 -11.39 -12.48 -11.50
N CYS A 69 -11.08 -13.30 -10.49
CA CYS A 69 -11.11 -14.76 -10.65
C CYS A 69 -12.35 -15.43 -10.00
N PRO A 70 -13.60 -15.04 -10.31
CA PRO A 70 -14.77 -15.83 -9.95
C PRO A 70 -14.88 -17.00 -10.94
N GLY A 71 -14.60 -18.22 -10.47
CA GLY A 71 -15.18 -19.45 -11.03
C GLY A 71 -14.88 -19.89 -12.47
N GLU A 72 -14.37 -19.06 -13.40
CA GLU A 72 -14.22 -19.46 -14.81
C GLU A 72 -13.02 -18.81 -15.55
N ASN A 73 -12.23 -19.65 -16.22
CA ASN A 73 -11.48 -19.40 -17.47
C ASN A 73 -10.29 -18.41 -17.51
N SER A 74 -9.34 -18.50 -16.59
CA SER A 74 -7.96 -18.04 -16.88
C SER A 74 -6.92 -18.95 -16.26
N THR A 75 -6.18 -19.68 -17.10
CA THR A 75 -5.04 -20.53 -16.69
C THR A 75 -3.97 -19.74 -15.94
N LEU A 76 -3.86 -18.43 -16.21
CA LEU A 76 -2.94 -17.51 -15.53
C LEU A 76 -3.44 -17.16 -14.12
N CYS A 77 -4.74 -16.91 -13.93
CA CYS A 77 -5.36 -16.75 -12.59
C CYS A 77 -5.09 -17.98 -11.73
N ASP A 78 -5.34 -19.17 -12.26
CA ASP A 78 -5.15 -20.42 -11.54
C ASP A 78 -3.69 -20.72 -11.24
N MET A 79 -2.78 -20.41 -12.18
CA MET A 79 -1.36 -20.54 -11.97
C MET A 79 -0.90 -19.59 -10.87
N ILE A 80 -1.22 -18.29 -10.95
CA ILE A 80 -0.85 -17.31 -9.93
C ILE A 80 -1.47 -17.69 -8.58
N ARG A 81 -2.72 -18.13 -8.53
CA ARG A 81 -3.37 -18.62 -7.31
C ARG A 81 -2.63 -19.81 -6.71
N LYS A 82 -2.32 -20.83 -7.51
CA LYS A 82 -1.55 -22.00 -7.07
C LYS A 82 -0.16 -21.63 -6.61
N LEU A 83 0.51 -20.70 -7.30
CA LEU A 83 1.88 -20.29 -7.03
C LEU A 83 1.97 -19.40 -5.79
N LEU A 84 0.97 -18.53 -5.56
CA LEU A 84 0.86 -17.75 -4.34
C LEU A 84 0.49 -18.64 -3.13
N ASN A 85 -0.48 -19.55 -3.30
CA ASN A 85 -0.91 -20.46 -2.23
C ASN A 85 0.15 -21.51 -1.85
N SER A 86 1.04 -21.90 -2.78
CA SER A 86 2.07 -22.91 -2.52
C SER A 86 3.49 -22.36 -2.35
N GLY A 87 3.74 -21.10 -2.71
CA GLY A 87 5.10 -20.59 -2.82
C GLY A 87 5.26 -19.07 -2.86
N ALA A 88 4.24 -18.27 -2.53
CA ALA A 88 4.33 -16.79 -2.49
C ALA A 88 5.57 -16.33 -1.70
N TYR A 89 5.88 -17.03 -0.61
CA TYR A 89 6.93 -16.69 0.34
C TYR A 89 8.27 -17.37 0.07
N SER A 90 8.42 -18.09 -1.05
CA SER A 90 9.72 -18.59 -1.47
C SER A 90 10.61 -17.45 -1.96
N ASP A 91 11.92 -17.53 -1.69
CA ASP A 91 12.89 -16.49 -2.07
C ASP A 91 12.89 -16.17 -3.56
N LEU A 92 12.69 -17.19 -4.41
CA LEU A 92 12.66 -17.03 -5.85
C LEU A 92 11.44 -16.18 -6.28
N VAL A 93 10.26 -16.50 -5.76
CA VAL A 93 9.01 -15.81 -6.10
C VAL A 93 9.01 -14.39 -5.54
N GLN A 94 9.40 -14.22 -4.28
CA GLN A 94 9.53 -12.90 -3.66
C GLN A 94 10.51 -11.98 -4.41
N LYS A 95 11.53 -12.50 -5.10
CA LYS A 95 12.49 -11.64 -5.83
C LYS A 95 12.04 -11.26 -7.25
N HIS A 96 11.17 -12.04 -7.87
CA HIS A 96 10.83 -11.90 -9.29
C HIS A 96 9.38 -11.50 -9.55
N LEU A 97 8.46 -11.72 -8.60
CA LEU A 97 7.05 -11.39 -8.74
C LEU A 97 6.65 -10.25 -7.81
N VAL A 98 6.34 -9.10 -8.38
CA VAL A 98 5.95 -7.89 -7.64
C VAL A 98 4.72 -8.11 -6.79
N GLN A 99 3.71 -8.82 -7.31
CA GLN A 99 2.47 -9.14 -6.63
C GLN A 99 2.69 -9.98 -5.38
N ALA A 100 3.66 -10.90 -5.39
CA ALA A 100 3.99 -11.72 -4.23
C ALA A 100 4.55 -10.89 -3.07
N GLN A 101 5.21 -9.76 -3.36
CA GLN A 101 5.84 -8.93 -2.33
C GLN A 101 4.84 -8.15 -1.46
N TYR A 102 3.59 -8.06 -1.89
CA TYR A 102 2.47 -7.53 -1.10
C TYR A 102 1.30 -8.51 -1.00
N TRP A 103 1.57 -9.80 -1.22
CA TRP A 103 0.65 -10.87 -0.82
C TRP A 103 0.69 -11.02 0.70
N HIS A 104 -0.49 -10.92 1.32
CA HIS A 104 -0.65 -11.00 2.76
C HIS A 104 -1.65 -12.11 3.07
N ASP A 105 -1.12 -13.26 3.48
CA ASP A 105 -1.92 -14.42 3.86
C ASP A 105 -2.36 -14.33 5.33
N PRO A 106 -3.65 -14.05 5.62
CA PRO A 106 -4.13 -13.95 6.98
C PRO A 106 -4.27 -15.31 7.67
N LEU A 107 -4.30 -16.43 6.92
CA LEU A 107 -4.36 -17.78 7.49
C LEU A 107 -2.99 -18.24 8.00
N ASN A 108 -1.91 -17.71 7.43
CA ASN A 108 -0.54 -18.01 7.83
C ASN A 108 0.28 -16.71 8.00
N ASP A 109 -0.20 -15.87 8.91
CA ASP A 109 0.35 -14.55 9.17
C ASP A 109 1.84 -14.62 9.58
N ASP A 110 2.25 -15.62 10.36
CA ASP A 110 3.67 -15.82 10.74
C ASP A 110 4.58 -16.00 9.51
N LEU A 111 4.12 -16.74 8.50
CA LEU A 111 4.87 -16.94 7.26
C LEU A 111 4.96 -15.64 6.45
N TYR A 112 3.86 -14.88 6.36
CA TYR A 112 3.83 -13.54 5.77
C TYR A 112 4.85 -12.62 6.44
N ARG A 113 4.75 -12.49 7.78
CA ARG A 113 5.63 -11.63 8.56
C ARG A 113 7.08 -12.01 8.35
N LYS A 114 7.42 -13.30 8.35
CA LYS A 114 8.80 -13.78 8.22
C LYS A 114 9.40 -13.62 6.81
N HIS A 115 8.61 -13.76 5.75
CA HIS A 115 9.15 -13.93 4.38
C HIS A 115 8.81 -12.81 3.40
N SER A 116 7.79 -11.97 3.64
CA SER A 116 7.47 -10.86 2.74
C SER A 116 8.64 -9.85 2.68
N LEU A 117 9.23 -9.65 1.50
CA LEU A 117 10.43 -8.80 1.35
C LEU A 117 10.12 -7.30 1.25
N PHE A 118 8.83 -6.94 1.19
CA PHE A 118 8.41 -5.56 0.99
C PHE A 118 7.33 -5.15 1.98
N LEU A 119 6.13 -5.74 1.89
CA LEU A 119 4.99 -5.27 2.66
C LEU A 119 5.20 -5.44 4.17
N ALA A 120 5.68 -6.60 4.62
CA ALA A 120 5.96 -6.84 6.03
C ALA A 120 7.04 -5.89 6.60
N ASP A 121 7.99 -5.44 5.76
CA ASP A 121 9.00 -4.46 6.15
C ASP A 121 8.39 -3.07 6.30
N ILE A 122 7.67 -2.57 5.29
CA ILE A 122 7.09 -1.23 5.35
C ILE A 122 5.89 -1.14 6.30
N ASN A 123 5.33 -2.26 6.77
CA ASN A 123 4.28 -2.33 7.79
C ASN A 123 4.81 -2.67 9.19
N GLN A 124 6.14 -2.73 9.37
CA GLN A 124 6.76 -2.90 10.69
C GLN A 124 6.40 -4.23 11.38
N GLU A 125 6.17 -5.29 10.60
CA GLU A 125 5.64 -6.56 11.11
C GLU A 125 6.65 -7.37 11.94
N ARG A 126 7.95 -7.14 11.70
CA ARG A 126 9.05 -7.83 12.38
C ARG A 126 9.64 -7.01 13.51
N VAL A 127 9.96 -5.76 13.19
CA VAL A 127 10.65 -4.82 14.07
C VAL A 127 10.13 -3.42 13.75
N VAL A 128 9.93 -2.62 14.78
CA VAL A 128 9.57 -1.20 14.62
C VAL A 128 10.82 -0.43 14.20
N ASN A 129 10.82 0.03 12.95
CA ASN A 129 11.83 0.96 12.44
C ASN A 129 11.40 2.40 12.73
N GLU A 130 12.00 3.03 13.74
CA GLU A 130 11.70 4.41 14.15
C GLU A 130 11.90 5.44 13.02
N THR A 131 12.82 5.17 12.09
CA THR A 131 13.03 6.06 10.94
C THR A 131 11.83 6.04 10.00
N TYR A 132 11.20 4.88 9.80
CA TYR A 132 10.00 4.77 8.95
C TYR A 132 8.83 5.53 9.56
N LYS A 133 8.59 5.35 10.86
CA LYS A 133 7.58 6.09 11.61
C LYS A 133 7.80 7.59 11.52
N LYS A 134 9.01 8.06 11.87
CA LYS A 134 9.38 9.48 11.80
C LYS A 134 9.19 10.07 10.41
N ASN A 135 9.65 9.38 9.37
CA ASN A 135 9.59 9.89 8.00
C ASN A 135 8.16 9.95 7.46
N LEU A 136 7.33 8.95 7.76
CA LEU A 136 5.93 8.97 7.34
C LEU A 136 5.16 10.14 7.99
N GLN A 137 5.47 10.43 9.26
CA GLN A 137 4.89 11.55 9.99
C GLN A 137 5.31 12.94 9.47
N LEU A 138 6.35 13.04 8.62
CA LEU A 138 6.72 14.29 7.94
C LEU A 138 5.69 14.72 6.90
N LEU A 139 4.87 13.79 6.39
CA LEU A 139 3.78 14.13 5.48
C LEU A 139 2.85 15.17 6.13
N GLN A 140 2.45 16.15 5.34
CA GLN A 140 1.42 17.13 5.70
C GLN A 140 0.04 16.49 5.58
N ARG A 141 -0.17 15.71 4.52
CA ARG A 141 -1.40 14.96 4.26
C ARG A 141 -1.09 13.59 3.69
N PHE A 142 -1.84 12.59 4.15
CA PHE A 142 -1.88 11.27 3.56
C PHE A 142 -3.34 10.95 3.20
N VAL A 143 -3.65 11.08 1.92
CA VAL A 143 -4.99 10.89 1.36
C VAL A 143 -5.13 9.46 0.85
N LEU A 144 -6.15 8.76 1.32
CA LEU A 144 -6.46 7.38 1.00
C LEU A 144 -7.81 7.34 0.28
N VAL A 145 -7.80 6.96 -1.00
CA VAL A 145 -9.02 6.83 -1.80
C VAL A 145 -9.42 5.37 -1.89
N LYS A 146 -10.66 5.07 -1.47
CA LYS A 146 -11.29 3.75 -1.59
C LYS A 146 -12.36 3.75 -2.69
N PHE A 147 -12.39 2.72 -3.52
CA PHE A 147 -13.43 2.48 -4.53
C PHE A 147 -14.50 1.57 -3.94
N LEU A 148 -15.74 2.05 -3.87
CA LEU A 148 -16.81 1.33 -3.16
C LEU A 148 -17.28 0.07 -3.90
N ARG A 149 -17.00 -0.05 -5.19
CA ARG A 149 -17.39 -1.18 -6.05
C ARG A 149 -16.18 -1.87 -6.66
N ASP A 150 -15.04 -1.81 -5.96
CA ASP A 150 -13.79 -2.39 -6.44
C ASP A 150 -13.88 -3.92 -6.61
N SER A 151 -13.60 -4.39 -7.82
CA SER A 151 -13.57 -5.82 -8.19
C SER A 151 -12.16 -6.40 -8.34
N VAL A 152 -11.13 -5.60 -8.04
CA VAL A 152 -9.72 -5.90 -8.27
C VAL A 152 -8.99 -6.12 -6.95
N VAL A 153 -9.20 -5.24 -5.97
CA VAL A 153 -8.53 -5.28 -4.67
C VAL A 153 -9.34 -6.13 -3.69
N ASP A 154 -8.72 -7.20 -3.19
CA ASP A 154 -9.34 -8.10 -2.21
C ASP A 154 -8.42 -8.29 -0.99
N PRO A 155 -8.83 -7.84 0.22
CA PRO A 155 -10.06 -7.09 0.52
C PRO A 155 -9.97 -5.61 0.12
N VAL A 156 -11.11 -5.02 -0.29
CA VAL A 156 -11.23 -3.58 -0.63
C VAL A 156 -10.84 -2.68 0.56
N ASP A 157 -10.99 -3.16 1.79
CA ASP A 157 -10.56 -2.44 3.00
C ASP A 157 -9.07 -2.10 3.04
N SER A 158 -8.23 -2.84 2.29
CA SER A 158 -6.80 -2.56 2.13
C SER A 158 -6.52 -1.17 1.57
N GLU A 159 -7.46 -0.60 0.81
CA GLU A 159 -7.37 0.78 0.28
C GLU A 159 -7.37 1.85 1.38
N TRP A 160 -7.94 1.52 2.54
CA TRP A 160 -7.97 2.35 3.76
C TRP A 160 -7.19 1.72 4.91
N PHE A 161 -6.15 0.92 4.62
CA PHE A 161 -5.34 0.22 5.63
C PHE A 161 -6.07 -0.82 6.49
N GLY A 162 -7.34 -1.12 6.22
CA GLY A 162 -8.02 -2.27 6.82
C GLY A 162 -7.56 -3.58 6.18
N PHE A 163 -7.84 -4.71 6.81
CA PHE A 163 -7.52 -6.02 6.25
C PHE A 163 -8.36 -7.14 6.84
N LEU A 164 -8.17 -8.38 6.38
CA LEU A 164 -8.75 -9.57 6.99
C LEU A 164 -8.17 -9.79 8.39
N LYS A 165 -9.01 -10.13 9.37
CA LYS A 165 -8.55 -10.51 10.71
C LYS A 165 -7.67 -11.76 10.65
N THR A 166 -6.62 -11.80 11.46
CA THR A 166 -5.68 -12.94 11.53
C THR A 166 -6.38 -14.28 11.81
N GLY A 167 -5.93 -15.35 11.15
CA GLY A 167 -6.41 -16.72 11.32
C GLY A 167 -7.64 -17.08 10.46
N GLN A 168 -8.16 -16.15 9.65
CA GLN A 168 -9.34 -16.37 8.81
C GLN A 168 -9.33 -15.45 7.57
N ALA A 169 -10.26 -15.67 6.63
CA ALA A 169 -10.30 -14.94 5.35
C ALA A 169 -11.70 -14.43 4.96
N LYS A 170 -12.51 -14.04 5.94
CA LYS A 170 -13.91 -13.61 5.76
C LYS A 170 -14.20 -12.26 6.39
N GLU A 171 -13.93 -12.09 7.68
CA GLU A 171 -14.16 -10.86 8.42
C GLU A 171 -12.98 -9.90 8.22
N THR A 172 -13.28 -8.64 7.97
CA THR A 172 -12.28 -7.57 7.94
C THR A 172 -12.26 -6.81 9.26
N GLU A 173 -11.13 -6.15 9.52
CA GLU A 173 -10.95 -5.12 10.54
C GLU A 173 -10.49 -3.83 9.87
N THR A 174 -10.89 -2.71 10.46
CA THR A 174 -10.47 -1.36 10.05
C THR A 174 -9.04 -1.07 10.52
N LEU A 175 -8.44 -0.01 9.97
CA LEU A 175 -7.14 0.49 10.45
C LEU A 175 -7.15 0.69 11.98
N GLN A 176 -8.18 1.34 12.53
CA GLN A 176 -8.29 1.69 13.95
C GLN A 176 -8.43 0.46 14.86
N GLU A 177 -8.94 -0.65 14.35
CA GLU A 177 -9.06 -1.91 15.07
C GLU A 177 -7.75 -2.71 15.08
N SER A 178 -6.87 -2.50 14.09
CA SER A 178 -5.62 -3.24 13.94
C SER A 178 -4.57 -2.94 15.01
N ALA A 179 -3.68 -3.90 15.25
CA ALA A 179 -2.51 -3.72 16.11
C ALA A 179 -1.56 -2.63 15.60
N LEU A 180 -1.44 -2.47 14.27
CA LEU A 180 -0.61 -1.45 13.63
C LEU A 180 -0.95 -0.04 14.10
N TYR A 181 -2.24 0.25 14.26
CA TYR A 181 -2.74 1.55 14.74
C TYR A 181 -2.72 1.64 16.26
N LYS A 182 -3.21 0.61 16.97
CA LYS A 182 -3.28 0.61 18.44
C LYS A 182 -1.92 0.74 19.12
N GLU A 183 -0.89 0.11 18.55
CA GLU A 183 0.49 0.22 19.01
C GLU A 183 1.26 1.35 18.31
N ASP A 184 0.61 2.05 17.38
CA ASP A 184 1.15 3.18 16.61
C ASP A 184 2.51 2.91 15.96
N ARG A 185 2.73 1.69 15.42
CA ARG A 185 4.05 1.25 14.92
C ARG A 185 4.57 2.09 13.74
N LEU A 186 3.65 2.69 12.98
CA LEU A 186 3.94 3.59 11.86
C LEU A 186 3.66 5.06 12.15
N GLY A 187 3.14 5.41 13.33
CA GLY A 187 2.73 6.79 13.61
C GLY A 187 1.35 7.17 13.05
N LEU A 188 0.58 6.20 12.56
CA LEU A 188 -0.73 6.43 11.92
C LEU A 188 -1.77 6.96 12.90
N ALA A 189 -1.78 6.51 14.16
CA ALA A 189 -2.71 7.03 15.16
C ALA A 189 -2.41 8.49 15.50
N ALA A 190 -1.12 8.83 15.62
CA ALA A 190 -0.70 10.22 15.80
C ALA A 190 -1.01 11.10 14.58
N MET A 191 -0.86 10.58 13.36
CA MET A 191 -1.22 11.30 12.13
C MET A 191 -2.74 11.53 12.04
N ASP A 192 -3.54 10.53 12.40
CA ASP A 192 -5.00 10.60 12.42
C ASP A 192 -5.48 11.65 13.43
N ALA A 193 -4.97 11.60 14.66
CA ALA A 193 -5.25 12.59 15.71
C ALA A 193 -4.84 14.03 15.30
N ALA A 194 -3.79 14.17 14.49
CA ALA A 194 -3.35 15.44 13.93
C ALA A 194 -4.10 15.87 12.66
N GLY A 195 -5.11 15.10 12.21
CA GLY A 195 -5.91 15.37 11.01
C GLY A 195 -5.12 15.21 9.70
N LYS A 196 -4.00 14.49 9.70
CA LYS A 196 -3.16 14.28 8.52
C LYS A 196 -3.67 13.17 7.62
N LEU A 197 -4.37 12.17 8.18
CA LEU A 197 -5.02 11.12 7.39
C LEU A 197 -6.35 11.64 6.83
N VAL A 198 -6.58 11.42 5.54
CA VAL A 198 -7.83 11.81 4.87
C VAL A 198 -8.37 10.59 4.12
N PHE A 199 -9.58 10.17 4.49
CA PHE A 199 -10.25 9.03 3.88
C PHE A 199 -11.31 9.52 2.89
N LEU A 200 -11.13 9.22 1.60
CA LEU A 200 -12.07 9.57 0.54
C LEU A 200 -12.62 8.30 -0.09
N SER A 201 -13.90 8.31 -0.45
CA SER A 201 -14.53 7.22 -1.19
C SER A 201 -14.97 7.68 -2.57
N CYS A 202 -14.86 6.81 -3.56
CA CYS A 202 -15.39 7.00 -4.90
C CYS A 202 -16.38 5.88 -5.24
N ASP A 203 -17.54 6.24 -5.79
CA ASP A 203 -18.55 5.27 -6.18
C ASP A 203 -18.28 4.71 -7.60
N GLY A 204 -17.27 3.86 -7.71
CA GLY A 204 -16.85 3.21 -8.96
C GLY A 204 -16.07 1.91 -8.71
N ASP A 205 -15.78 1.18 -9.79
CA ASP A 205 -14.82 0.05 -9.79
C ASP A 205 -13.37 0.60 -9.70
N HIS A 206 -12.38 -0.30 -9.64
CA HIS A 206 -10.97 0.05 -9.42
C HIS A 206 -10.47 1.14 -10.39
N LEU A 207 -9.99 2.26 -9.83
CA LEU A 207 -9.51 3.44 -10.57
C LEU A 207 -10.55 4.11 -11.48
N GLN A 208 -11.83 3.78 -11.32
CA GLN A 208 -12.92 4.38 -12.08
C GLN A 208 -13.47 5.59 -11.31
N PHE A 209 -13.09 6.79 -11.75
CA PHE A 209 -13.60 8.06 -11.22
C PHE A 209 -13.79 9.08 -12.34
N THR A 210 -14.71 10.02 -12.16
CA THR A 210 -14.95 11.09 -13.13
C THR A 210 -13.95 12.23 -12.98
N ARG A 211 -13.83 13.05 -14.03
CA ARG A 211 -12.98 14.25 -13.99
C ARG A 211 -13.50 15.26 -12.96
N GLU A 212 -14.80 15.35 -12.81
CA GLU A 212 -15.50 16.22 -11.85
C GLU A 212 -15.13 15.80 -10.43
N TRP A 213 -15.22 14.50 -10.12
CA TRP A 213 -14.81 13.97 -8.83
C TRP A 213 -13.32 14.23 -8.56
N PHE A 214 -12.44 14.02 -9.54
CA PHE A 214 -11.01 14.31 -9.40
C PHE A 214 -10.74 15.78 -9.05
N LYS A 215 -11.38 16.71 -9.78
CA LYS A 215 -11.23 18.15 -9.55
C LYS A 215 -11.77 18.57 -8.19
N GLU A 216 -12.89 18.01 -7.76
CA GLU A 216 -13.51 18.35 -6.49
C GLU A 216 -12.76 17.76 -5.30
N LYS A 217 -12.35 16.48 -5.39
CA LYS A 217 -11.85 15.71 -4.25
C LYS A 217 -10.33 15.61 -4.16
N LEU A 218 -9.60 15.61 -5.27
CA LEU A 218 -8.14 15.40 -5.26
C LEU A 218 -7.33 16.66 -5.59
N LEU A 219 -7.80 17.50 -6.50
CA LEU A 219 -7.09 18.72 -6.88
C LEU A 219 -6.77 19.67 -5.70
N PRO A 220 -7.63 19.82 -4.66
CA PRO A 220 -7.31 20.64 -3.50
C PRO A 220 -6.06 20.21 -2.73
N PHE A 221 -5.61 18.96 -2.87
CA PHE A 221 -4.41 18.42 -2.23
C PHE A 221 -3.12 18.60 -3.06
N LEU A 222 -3.24 19.11 -4.29
CA LEU A 222 -2.14 19.29 -5.22
C LEU A 222 -1.75 20.76 -5.45
N GLN A 223 -2.53 21.70 -4.92
CA GLN A 223 -2.32 23.14 -5.04
C GLN A 223 -1.37 23.68 -3.97
#